data_AF-A0A661CIG7-F1
#
_entry.id   AF-A0A661CIG7-F1
#
_cell.length_a   1.000
_cell.length_b   1.000
_cell.length_c   1.000
_cell.angle_alpha   90.00
_cell.angle_beta   90.00
_cell.angle_gamma   90.00
#
_symmetry.space_group_name_H-M   'P 1'
#
loop_
_entity.id
_entity.type
_entity.pdbx_description
1 polymer ?
#
loop_
_entity_poly.entity_id
_entity_poly.type
_entity_poly.pdbx_seq_one_letter_code
_entity_poly.pdbx_strand_id
1 'polypeptide(L)'
;LFGEDVIPVELLGVTSGRESRGHRFHHPEAIRIQSAQTYAPQLETEGHVLVDMTARREAIHGQVLELATQLGGEAILNEDLLDEVTGLVEWPVALSGSFDQRFLELPSEALISSMEEHQKYFAVRDKAGDLLPHFITICNIESRDPAQVIAGNERVILPRLSDSVFFWETDRKQPLAERQQKLKTIVFQNKLGSVFDKSARVAKLAAVIASEIGGDKKLAERAALLAKCDLVTEMVGEFPDLQGIMGRYYARLDGEHDEVCEALDEQYLPRFSGDALAQTKTGQAVSLAEKIDTLVGLFGIGQPPTGVKDPFALRRAALGALRIVIENKLDVDLALLLQQAEKGFDDLLSEADVTDLVKAYFFDRLRGYSLDQGFKADEFESVLAVQPTRPLDFMRRLDAVAEFRQLEQAEALAAGNKRIGNILRKNDAEGEVGSIDDKLLSEPAELALASKLEAVSDQVKPLMAQADYAGVLRTLADMRETVDGFFDQVMVMADDLDVRHNRLALLNQTRALFIGVADISCLQE
;
A
#
# COMPACT_ATOMS: atom_id res chain seq x y z
N LEU A 1 38.99 -1.67 24.40
CA LEU A 1 40.33 -2.31 24.26
C LEU A 1 40.67 -2.42 22.77
N PHE A 2 41.94 -2.31 22.39
CA PHE A 2 42.43 -2.70 21.05
C PHE A 2 43.36 -3.90 21.23
N GLY A 3 42.87 -5.11 20.94
CA GLY A 3 43.51 -6.32 21.43
C GLY A 3 43.51 -6.32 22.97
N GLU A 4 44.69 -6.30 23.57
CA GLU A 4 44.86 -6.22 25.03
C GLU A 4 45.02 -4.77 25.52
N ASP A 5 45.28 -3.80 24.64
CA ASP A 5 45.61 -2.45 25.06
C ASP A 5 44.36 -1.65 25.46
N VAL A 6 44.46 -0.91 26.57
CA VAL A 6 43.43 0.05 26.97
C VAL A 6 43.58 1.29 26.10
N ILE A 7 42.55 1.61 25.30
CA ILE A 7 42.47 2.92 24.64
C ILE A 7 41.89 3.89 25.66
N PRO A 8 42.65 4.92 26.10
CA PRO A 8 42.17 5.89 27.06
C PRO A 8 41.11 6.80 26.42
N VAL A 9 39.87 6.67 26.88
CA VAL A 9 38.72 7.49 26.50
C VAL A 9 37.92 7.81 27.76
N GLU A 10 37.42 9.03 27.86
CA GLU A 10 36.41 9.40 28.83
C GLU A 10 35.14 9.77 28.07
N LEU A 11 34.05 9.06 28.36
CA LEU A 11 32.76 9.30 27.73
C LEU A 11 31.67 9.24 28.80
N LEU A 12 30.79 10.26 28.82
CA LEU A 12 29.69 10.36 29.78
C LEU A 12 30.12 10.22 31.26
N GLY A 13 31.33 10.70 31.59
CA GLY A 13 31.89 10.62 32.95
C GLY A 13 32.43 9.24 33.35
N VAL A 14 32.56 8.32 32.40
CA VAL A 14 33.18 7.00 32.60
C VAL A 14 34.51 6.95 31.87
N THR A 15 35.58 6.65 32.61
CA THR A 15 36.92 6.41 32.03
C THR A 15 37.04 4.96 31.59
N SER A 16 37.51 4.76 30.36
CA SER A 16 37.81 3.45 29.80
C SER A 16 38.82 2.69 30.67
N GLY A 17 38.56 1.40 30.90
CA GLY A 17 39.47 0.51 31.63
C GLY A 17 39.33 -0.94 31.16
N ARG A 18 39.83 -1.86 31.98
CA ARG A 18 39.66 -3.31 31.79
C ARG A 18 38.52 -3.87 32.63
N GLU A 19 37.89 -3.05 33.47
CA GLU A 19 36.82 -3.50 34.34
C GLU A 19 35.47 -3.25 33.66
N SER A 20 34.69 -4.32 33.55
CA SER A 20 33.28 -4.29 33.19
C SER A 20 32.45 -4.82 34.37
N ARG A 21 31.14 -4.88 34.20
CA ARG A 21 30.22 -5.51 35.15
C ARG A 21 29.38 -6.55 34.43
N GLY A 22 29.10 -7.65 35.13
CA GLY A 22 28.12 -8.63 34.69
C GLY A 22 26.70 -8.25 35.13
N HIS A 23 25.79 -9.20 35.03
CA HIS A 23 24.40 -9.05 35.38
C HIS A 23 24.24 -8.69 36.86
N ARG A 24 23.41 -7.68 37.14
CA ARG A 24 23.29 -7.06 38.47
C ARG A 24 22.99 -8.04 39.60
N PHE A 25 22.25 -9.12 39.33
CA PHE A 25 21.85 -10.10 40.34
C PHE A 25 22.67 -11.39 40.30
N HIS A 26 23.14 -11.81 39.12
CA HIS A 26 23.87 -13.07 38.96
C HIS A 26 25.38 -12.88 39.20
N HIS A 27 25.93 -11.73 38.81
CA HIS A 27 27.34 -11.40 38.98
C HIS A 27 27.54 -9.88 39.25
N PRO A 28 27.24 -9.39 40.47
CA PRO A 28 27.34 -7.96 40.80
C PRO A 28 28.78 -7.43 40.86
N GLU A 29 29.76 -8.34 40.98
CA GLU A 29 31.17 -8.01 41.08
C GLU A 29 31.76 -7.58 39.73
N ALA A 30 32.84 -6.80 39.78
CA ALA A 30 33.55 -6.36 38.58
C ALA A 30 34.21 -7.55 37.87
N ILE A 31 34.17 -7.54 36.54
CA ILE A 31 34.80 -8.55 35.68
C ILE A 31 35.95 -7.87 34.95
N ARG A 32 37.14 -8.43 35.09
CA ARG A 32 38.32 -7.95 34.38
C ARG A 32 38.39 -8.57 32.98
N ILE A 33 38.17 -7.75 31.97
CA ILE A 33 38.22 -8.14 30.56
C ILE A 33 39.68 -8.31 30.12
N GLN A 34 40.00 -9.52 29.63
CA GLN A 34 41.36 -9.90 29.27
C GLN A 34 41.79 -9.24 27.95
N SER A 35 40.94 -9.31 26.93
CA SER A 35 41.14 -8.67 25.63
C SER A 35 39.80 -8.28 25.00
N ALA A 36 39.86 -7.50 23.91
CA ALA A 36 38.65 -7.15 23.15
C ALA A 36 37.89 -8.40 22.66
N GLN A 37 38.59 -9.47 22.28
CA GLN A 37 37.99 -10.70 21.75
C GLN A 37 37.30 -11.53 22.82
N THR A 38 37.76 -11.45 24.07
CA THR A 38 37.18 -12.22 25.18
C THR A 38 35.98 -11.52 25.82
N TYR A 39 35.70 -10.26 25.47
CA TYR A 39 34.64 -9.47 26.10
C TYR A 39 33.29 -10.18 26.12
N ALA A 40 32.75 -10.56 24.94
CA ALA A 40 31.44 -11.20 24.87
C ALA A 40 31.43 -12.60 25.51
N PRO A 41 32.37 -13.52 25.20
CA PRO A 41 32.41 -14.84 25.84
C PRO A 41 32.59 -14.80 27.37
N GLN A 42 33.41 -13.86 27.90
CA GLN A 42 33.58 -13.71 29.35
C GLN A 42 32.31 -13.15 30.01
N LEU A 43 31.67 -12.16 29.40
CA LEU A 43 30.42 -11.63 29.95
C LEU A 43 29.30 -12.67 29.92
N GLU A 44 29.26 -13.54 28.91
CA GLU A 44 28.29 -14.62 28.85
C GLU A 44 28.56 -15.68 29.93
N THR A 45 29.79 -16.20 30.01
CA THR A 45 30.13 -17.35 30.86
C THR A 45 30.36 -16.99 32.34
N GLU A 46 30.96 -15.84 32.63
CA GLU A 46 31.23 -15.38 34.00
C GLU A 46 30.15 -14.39 34.45
N GLY A 47 29.78 -13.48 33.56
CA GLY A 47 28.92 -12.33 33.88
C GLY A 47 27.43 -12.56 33.76
N HIS A 48 26.96 -13.67 33.17
CA HIS A 48 25.56 -13.89 32.82
C HIS A 48 24.98 -12.74 31.99
N VAL A 49 25.70 -12.28 30.97
CA VAL A 49 25.24 -11.24 30.04
C VAL A 49 25.47 -11.73 28.62
N LEU A 50 24.39 -11.95 27.88
CA LEU A 50 24.44 -12.32 26.48
C LEU A 50 24.57 -11.05 25.63
N VAL A 51 25.81 -10.58 25.43
CA VAL A 51 26.10 -9.26 24.84
C VAL A 51 25.56 -9.09 23.42
N ASP A 52 25.67 -10.12 22.59
CA ASP A 52 25.23 -10.07 21.20
C ASP A 52 23.70 -10.03 21.12
N MET A 53 23.15 -8.93 20.60
CA MET A 53 21.69 -8.75 20.51
C MET A 53 21.04 -9.78 19.60
N THR A 54 21.71 -10.22 18.54
CA THR A 54 21.18 -11.23 17.61
C THR A 54 21.10 -12.57 18.32
N ALA A 55 22.17 -12.99 19.00
CA ALA A 55 22.18 -14.23 19.78
C ALA A 55 21.13 -14.19 20.90
N ARG A 56 20.96 -13.04 21.56
CA ARG A 56 19.95 -12.85 22.61
C ARG A 56 18.54 -12.95 22.08
N ARG A 57 18.28 -12.33 20.94
CA ARG A 57 17.00 -12.39 20.25
C ARG A 57 16.64 -13.83 19.87
N GLU A 58 17.57 -14.55 19.27
CA GLU A 58 17.40 -15.97 18.91
C GLU A 58 17.16 -16.85 20.15
N ALA A 59 17.86 -16.58 21.25
CA ALA A 59 17.66 -17.29 22.50
C ALA A 59 16.24 -17.06 23.08
N ILE A 60 15.77 -15.81 23.09
CA ILE A 60 14.40 -15.48 23.54
C ILE A 60 13.38 -16.16 22.63
N HIS A 61 13.54 -16.02 21.32
CA HIS A 61 12.66 -16.62 20.32
C HIS A 61 12.56 -18.13 20.50
N GLY A 62 13.69 -18.83 20.64
CA GLY A 62 13.72 -20.28 20.90
C GLY A 62 12.99 -20.68 22.18
N GLN A 63 13.23 -19.96 23.29
CA GLN A 63 12.58 -20.24 24.57
C GLN A 63 11.06 -20.01 24.52
N VAL A 64 10.60 -18.97 23.83
CA VAL A 64 9.18 -18.67 23.66
C VAL A 64 8.49 -19.76 22.85
N LEU A 65 9.09 -20.19 21.73
CA LEU A 65 8.53 -21.27 20.91
C LEU A 65 8.47 -22.61 21.65
N GLU A 66 9.51 -22.93 22.43
CA GLU A 66 9.54 -24.14 23.23
C GLU A 66 8.40 -24.14 24.27
N LEU A 67 8.25 -23.06 25.04
CA LEU A 67 7.19 -22.96 26.04
C LEU A 67 5.80 -22.97 25.43
N ALA A 68 5.58 -22.28 24.31
CA ALA A 68 4.28 -22.32 23.62
C ALA A 68 3.92 -23.75 23.18
N THR A 69 4.89 -24.49 22.66
CA THR A 69 4.70 -25.90 22.27
C THR A 69 4.35 -26.77 23.48
N GLN A 70 5.01 -26.55 24.63
CA GLN A 70 4.70 -27.26 25.87
C GLN A 70 3.29 -26.95 26.39
N LEU A 71 2.79 -25.74 26.15
CA LEU A 71 1.41 -25.32 26.46
C LEU A 71 0.37 -25.86 25.46
N GLY A 72 0.79 -26.60 24.43
CA GLY A 72 -0.08 -27.17 23.41
C GLY A 72 -0.48 -26.19 22.30
N GLY A 73 0.21 -25.07 22.18
CA GLY A 73 -0.09 -24.01 21.22
C GLY A 73 1.15 -23.46 20.50
N GLU A 74 0.96 -22.30 19.89
CA GLU A 74 1.97 -21.50 19.20
C GLU A 74 1.98 -20.09 19.78
N ALA A 75 3.16 -19.52 19.98
CA ALA A 75 3.27 -18.13 20.43
C ALA A 75 2.89 -17.18 19.28
N ILE A 76 2.16 -16.12 19.62
CA ILE A 76 1.96 -14.98 18.73
C ILE A 76 3.21 -14.12 18.85
N LEU A 77 4.09 -14.25 17.86
CA LEU A 77 5.36 -13.54 17.83
C LEU A 77 5.20 -12.22 17.06
N ASN A 78 5.06 -11.13 17.82
CA ASN A 78 5.23 -9.79 17.30
C ASN A 78 6.73 -9.45 17.28
N GLU A 79 7.27 -9.17 16.10
CA GLU A 79 8.71 -8.91 15.91
C GLU A 79 9.18 -7.65 16.66
N ASP A 80 8.33 -6.61 16.72
CA ASP A 80 8.65 -5.37 17.45
C ASP A 80 8.69 -5.63 18.96
N LEU A 81 7.77 -6.46 19.47
CA LEU A 81 7.79 -6.88 20.87
C LEU A 81 9.02 -7.74 21.19
N LEU A 82 9.39 -8.65 20.29
CA LEU A 82 10.59 -9.47 20.45
C LEU A 82 11.86 -8.60 20.51
N ASP A 83 11.95 -7.59 19.66
CA ASP A 83 13.05 -6.61 19.67
C ASP A 83 13.06 -5.78 20.96
N GLU A 84 11.88 -5.30 21.41
CA GLU A 84 11.74 -4.56 22.67
C GLU A 84 12.20 -5.42 23.86
N VAL A 85 11.67 -6.64 24.00
CA VAL A 85 12.01 -7.56 25.09
C VAL A 85 13.49 -7.94 25.06
N THR A 86 14.08 -8.11 23.88
CA THR A 86 15.53 -8.33 23.72
C THR A 86 16.35 -7.17 24.28
N GLY A 87 15.87 -5.93 24.12
CA GLY A 87 16.49 -4.74 24.68
C GLY A 87 16.31 -4.58 26.20
N LEU A 88 15.27 -5.19 26.79
CA LEU A 88 14.94 -5.08 28.22
C LEU A 88 15.76 -6.02 29.12
N VAL A 89 16.30 -7.10 28.58
CA VAL A 89 16.98 -8.14 29.34
C VAL A 89 18.40 -8.37 28.84
N GLU A 90 19.31 -8.72 29.74
CA GLU A 90 20.70 -9.11 29.45
C GLU A 90 20.89 -10.63 29.54
N TRP A 91 20.07 -11.31 30.35
CA TRP A 91 20.05 -12.76 30.54
C TRP A 91 18.60 -13.28 30.48
N PRO A 92 18.12 -13.68 29.30
CA PRO A 92 16.71 -14.02 29.10
C PRO A 92 16.35 -15.38 29.70
N VAL A 93 15.30 -15.40 30.52
CA VAL A 93 14.64 -16.62 31.02
C VAL A 93 13.14 -16.52 30.76
N ALA A 94 12.63 -17.34 29.87
CA ALA A 94 11.21 -17.39 29.58
C ALA A 94 10.44 -18.19 30.64
N LEU A 95 9.27 -17.68 31.03
CA LEU A 95 8.35 -18.33 31.96
C LEU A 95 6.94 -18.25 31.39
N SER A 96 6.15 -19.30 31.58
CA SER A 96 4.73 -19.31 31.22
C SER A 96 3.85 -19.04 32.44
N GLY A 97 2.79 -18.26 32.22
CA GLY A 97 1.73 -18.01 33.19
C GLY A 97 0.35 -18.26 32.58
N SER A 98 -0.68 -18.15 33.41
CA SER A 98 -2.07 -18.36 33.02
C SER A 98 -3.00 -17.26 33.51
N PHE A 99 -4.15 -17.12 32.86
CA PHE A 99 -5.23 -16.26 33.31
C PHE A 99 -6.58 -16.99 33.27
N ASP A 100 -7.59 -16.41 33.91
CA ASP A 100 -8.93 -17.01 33.97
C ASP A 100 -9.56 -17.13 32.57
N GLN A 101 -10.06 -18.31 32.22
CA GLN A 101 -10.68 -18.58 30.91
C GLN A 101 -11.85 -17.66 30.58
N ARG A 102 -12.51 -17.07 31.58
CA ARG A 102 -13.59 -16.08 31.35
C ARG A 102 -13.16 -14.90 30.48
N PHE A 103 -11.86 -14.55 30.48
CA PHE A 103 -11.36 -13.44 29.66
C PHE A 103 -11.42 -13.78 28.17
N LEU A 104 -11.45 -15.06 27.78
CA LEU A 104 -11.57 -15.48 26.39
C LEU A 104 -12.94 -15.14 25.75
N GLU A 105 -13.89 -14.61 26.53
CA GLU A 105 -15.13 -14.02 26.00
C GLU A 105 -14.89 -12.66 25.30
N LEU A 106 -13.73 -12.02 25.53
CA LEU A 106 -13.32 -10.81 24.82
C LEU A 106 -12.78 -11.13 23.43
N PRO A 107 -12.81 -10.15 22.50
CA PRO A 107 -12.00 -10.20 21.29
C PRO A 107 -10.55 -10.53 21.62
N SER A 108 -9.98 -11.51 20.91
CA SER A 108 -8.61 -11.98 21.15
C SER A 108 -7.59 -10.86 20.97
N GLU A 109 -7.81 -9.98 19.99
CA GLU A 109 -6.96 -8.83 19.70
C GLU A 109 -6.86 -7.87 20.89
N ALA A 110 -7.94 -7.67 21.66
CA ALA A 110 -7.92 -6.82 22.84
C ALA A 110 -7.10 -7.43 23.99
N LEU A 111 -7.18 -8.76 24.16
CA LEU A 111 -6.36 -9.47 25.15
C LEU A 111 -4.87 -9.45 24.76
N ILE A 112 -4.58 -9.68 23.48
CA ILE A 112 -3.23 -9.64 22.93
C ILE A 112 -2.64 -8.24 23.12
N SER A 113 -3.32 -7.19 22.67
CA SER A 113 -2.86 -5.80 22.82
C SER A 113 -2.59 -5.44 24.30
N SER A 114 -3.50 -5.81 25.21
CA SER A 114 -3.29 -5.60 26.66
C SER A 114 -2.06 -6.34 27.21
N MET A 115 -1.80 -7.57 26.76
CA MET A 115 -0.62 -8.35 27.16
C MET A 115 0.69 -7.77 26.60
N GLU A 116 0.69 -7.38 25.32
CA GLU A 116 1.88 -6.86 24.63
C GLU A 116 2.24 -5.44 25.13
N GLU A 117 1.28 -4.52 25.17
CA GLU A 117 1.57 -3.12 25.51
C GLU A 117 1.87 -2.92 27.00
N HIS A 118 1.06 -3.50 27.88
CA HIS A 118 1.17 -3.24 29.31
C HIS A 118 2.19 -4.10 30.02
N GLN A 119 2.44 -5.32 29.54
CA GLN A 119 3.24 -6.31 30.28
C GLN A 119 4.37 -6.96 29.47
N LYS A 120 4.44 -6.71 28.16
CA LYS A 120 5.47 -7.29 27.27
C LYS A 120 5.42 -8.82 27.25
N TYR A 121 4.21 -9.38 27.26
CA TYR A 121 3.99 -10.82 27.22
C TYR A 121 3.64 -11.28 25.81
N PHE A 122 4.08 -12.49 25.47
CA PHE A 122 3.67 -13.17 24.25
C PHE A 122 2.43 -14.00 24.52
N ALA A 123 1.37 -13.75 23.76
CA ALA A 123 0.15 -14.54 23.78
C ALA A 123 0.37 -15.93 23.16
N VAL A 124 -0.45 -16.91 23.55
CA VAL A 124 -0.39 -18.27 22.97
C VAL A 124 -1.73 -18.61 22.34
N ARG A 125 -1.73 -19.12 21.11
CA ARG A 125 -2.91 -19.62 20.41
C ARG A 125 -2.83 -21.11 20.17
N ASP A 126 -3.96 -21.77 19.99
CA ASP A 126 -4.01 -23.16 19.60
C ASP A 126 -3.83 -23.35 18.08
N LYS A 127 -3.95 -24.60 17.62
CA LYS A 127 -3.84 -24.95 16.19
C LYS A 127 -5.03 -24.50 15.34
N ALA A 128 -6.17 -24.20 15.96
CA ALA A 128 -7.33 -23.64 15.27
C ALA A 128 -7.19 -22.12 15.09
N GLY A 129 -6.26 -21.50 15.82
CA GLY A 129 -6.01 -20.06 15.82
C GLY A 129 -6.67 -19.34 17.00
N ASP A 130 -7.34 -20.08 17.89
CA ASP A 130 -8.03 -19.51 19.05
C ASP A 130 -7.03 -19.22 20.18
N LEU A 131 -7.24 -18.12 20.89
CA LEU A 131 -6.37 -17.72 22.00
C LEU A 131 -6.51 -18.71 23.18
N LEU A 132 -5.37 -19.19 23.70
CA LEU A 132 -5.29 -19.98 24.91
C LEU A 132 -5.19 -19.06 26.14
N PRO A 133 -5.63 -19.52 27.34
CA PRO A 133 -5.56 -18.75 28.58
C PRO A 133 -4.13 -18.71 29.18
N HIS A 134 -3.13 -18.56 28.32
CA HIS A 134 -1.72 -18.64 28.64
C HIS A 134 -0.95 -17.49 28.00
N PHE A 135 0.13 -17.08 28.68
CA PHE A 135 1.07 -16.09 28.18
C PHE A 135 2.49 -16.50 28.56
N ILE A 136 3.46 -15.96 27.82
CA ILE A 136 4.89 -16.16 28.06
C ILE A 136 5.54 -14.82 28.35
N THR A 137 6.25 -14.72 29.45
CA THR A 137 7.01 -13.54 29.87
C THR A 137 8.50 -13.85 29.86
N ILE A 138 9.33 -12.84 29.58
CA ILE A 138 10.79 -12.96 29.67
C ILE A 138 11.28 -12.23 30.92
N CYS A 139 11.96 -12.96 31.79
CA CYS A 139 12.62 -12.43 32.96
C CYS A 139 14.10 -12.20 32.66
N ASN A 140 14.67 -11.15 33.26
CA ASN A 140 16.10 -10.89 33.24
C ASN A 140 16.84 -11.62 34.39
N ILE A 141 16.24 -12.66 34.96
CA ILE A 141 16.81 -13.34 36.12
C ILE A 141 16.41 -14.82 36.12
N GLU A 142 17.40 -15.68 36.31
CA GLU A 142 17.19 -17.06 36.69
C GLU A 142 16.80 -17.11 38.18
N SER A 143 15.49 -17.08 38.44
CA SER A 143 14.95 -17.09 39.80
C SER A 143 15.19 -18.44 40.48
N ARG A 144 15.51 -18.40 41.78
CA ARG A 144 15.54 -19.60 42.64
C ARG A 144 14.15 -20.15 42.96
N ASP A 145 13.11 -19.33 42.74
CA ASP A 145 11.71 -19.69 42.89
C ASP A 145 10.90 -19.12 41.71
N PRO A 146 10.91 -19.82 40.55
CA PRO A 146 10.18 -19.37 39.37
C PRO A 146 8.66 -19.29 39.59
N ALA A 147 8.10 -20.12 40.49
CA ALA A 147 6.67 -20.14 40.77
C ALA A 147 6.17 -18.81 41.36
N GLN A 148 6.98 -18.16 42.21
CA GLN A 148 6.66 -16.83 42.72
C GLN A 148 6.70 -15.75 41.63
N VAL A 149 7.60 -15.87 40.66
CA VAL A 149 7.68 -14.95 39.53
C VAL A 149 6.44 -15.10 38.64
N ILE A 150 6.04 -16.35 38.34
CA ILE A 150 4.82 -16.65 37.57
C ILE A 150 3.60 -16.08 38.30
N ALA A 151 3.37 -16.43 39.56
CA ALA A 151 2.23 -15.93 40.34
C ALA A 151 2.22 -14.39 40.45
N GLY A 152 3.40 -13.77 40.49
CA GLY A 152 3.56 -12.31 40.45
C GLY A 152 3.02 -11.72 39.15
N ASN A 153 3.42 -12.27 38.00
CA ASN A 153 2.97 -11.83 36.67
C ASN A 153 1.46 -12.09 36.46
N GLU A 154 0.95 -13.27 36.87
CA GLU A 154 -0.49 -13.59 36.81
C GLU A 154 -1.34 -12.60 37.63
N ARG A 155 -0.83 -12.16 38.78
CA ARG A 155 -1.51 -11.15 39.61
C ARG A 155 -1.49 -9.75 38.98
N VAL A 156 -0.44 -9.41 38.24
CA VAL A 156 -0.28 -8.07 37.64
C VAL A 156 -1.09 -7.91 36.35
N ILE A 157 -1.23 -8.98 35.56
CA ILE A 157 -2.04 -8.95 34.33
C ILE A 157 -3.55 -8.92 34.63
N LEU A 158 -3.98 -9.52 35.75
CA LEU A 158 -5.41 -9.63 36.09
C LEU A 158 -6.17 -8.29 36.11
N PRO A 159 -5.68 -7.21 36.77
CA PRO A 159 -6.31 -5.89 36.68
C PRO A 159 -6.41 -5.37 35.25
N ARG A 160 -5.38 -5.57 34.41
CA ARG A 160 -5.35 -5.08 33.03
C ARG A 160 -6.40 -5.76 32.16
N LEU A 161 -6.56 -7.07 32.28
CA LEU A 161 -7.62 -7.79 31.57
C LEU A 161 -9.01 -7.43 32.12
N SER A 162 -9.11 -7.12 33.41
CA SER A 162 -10.37 -6.68 34.02
C SER A 162 -10.79 -5.29 33.53
N ASP A 163 -9.84 -4.39 33.28
CA ASP A 163 -10.11 -3.08 32.65
C ASP A 163 -10.65 -3.29 31.22
N SER A 164 -10.04 -4.19 30.43
CA SER A 164 -10.55 -4.55 29.09
C SER A 164 -11.98 -5.09 29.14
N VAL A 165 -12.33 -5.94 30.12
CA VAL A 165 -13.72 -6.40 30.33
C VAL A 165 -14.65 -5.21 30.54
N PHE A 166 -14.26 -4.28 31.40
CA PHE A 166 -15.08 -3.11 31.72
C PHE A 166 -15.32 -2.23 30.49
N PHE A 167 -14.30 -2.01 29.67
CA PHE A 167 -14.45 -1.26 28.40
C PHE A 167 -15.41 -1.97 27.45
N TRP A 168 -15.22 -3.28 27.23
CA TRP A 168 -16.07 -4.09 26.37
C TRP A 168 -17.54 -4.08 26.81
N GLU A 169 -17.80 -4.29 28.10
CA GLU A 169 -19.16 -4.27 28.65
C GLU A 169 -19.78 -2.87 28.57
N THR A 170 -18.99 -1.82 28.76
CA THR A 170 -19.46 -0.43 28.68
C THR A 170 -19.81 -0.05 27.25
N ASP A 171 -18.96 -0.41 26.30
CA ASP A 171 -19.16 -0.11 24.88
C ASP A 171 -20.39 -0.82 24.32
N ARG A 172 -20.65 -2.06 24.73
CA ARG A 172 -21.82 -2.86 24.32
C ARG A 172 -23.17 -2.36 24.83
N LYS A 173 -23.20 -1.40 25.75
CA LYS A 173 -24.46 -0.80 26.24
C LYS A 173 -25.13 0.09 25.21
N GLN A 174 -24.40 0.53 24.18
CA GLN A 174 -24.90 1.42 23.15
C GLN A 174 -24.46 0.91 21.76
N PRO A 175 -25.40 0.78 20.80
CA PRO A 175 -25.06 0.38 19.43
C PRO A 175 -24.04 1.32 18.78
N LEU A 176 -23.17 0.76 17.94
CA LEU A 176 -22.12 1.47 17.21
C LEU A 176 -22.69 2.63 16.39
N ALA A 177 -23.84 2.43 15.74
CA ALA A 177 -24.50 3.45 14.92
C ALA A 177 -24.90 4.72 15.70
N GLU A 178 -25.25 4.59 16.98
CA GLU A 178 -25.61 5.74 17.82
C GLU A 178 -24.40 6.61 18.18
N ARG A 179 -23.18 6.07 18.00
CA ARG A 179 -21.93 6.78 18.28
C ARG A 179 -21.58 7.78 17.19
N GLN A 180 -22.18 7.69 16.02
CA GLN A 180 -21.87 8.52 14.86
C GLN A 180 -21.90 10.02 15.18
N GLN A 181 -22.89 10.49 15.96
CA GLN A 181 -23.00 11.91 16.31
C GLN A 181 -21.81 12.41 17.15
N LYS A 182 -21.18 11.55 17.95
CA LYS A 182 -20.00 11.92 18.75
C LYS A 182 -18.79 12.20 17.86
N LEU A 183 -18.74 11.70 16.63
CA LEU A 183 -17.63 11.98 15.69
C LEU A 183 -17.51 13.45 15.31
N LYS A 184 -18.55 14.28 15.57
CA LYS A 184 -18.49 15.73 15.41
C LYS A 184 -17.47 16.41 16.34
N THR A 185 -17.12 15.77 17.46
CA THR A 185 -16.13 16.31 18.40
C THR A 185 -14.69 16.02 17.97
N ILE A 186 -14.48 15.11 17.02
CA ILE A 186 -13.16 14.75 16.51
C ILE A 186 -12.92 15.57 15.25
N VAL A 187 -11.97 16.50 15.32
CA VAL A 187 -11.56 17.29 14.16
C VAL A 187 -10.79 16.37 13.21
N PHE A 188 -11.27 16.24 11.97
CA PHE A 188 -10.49 15.59 10.92
C PHE A 188 -9.42 16.54 10.41
N GLN A 189 -9.84 17.74 10.00
CA GLN A 189 -8.95 18.81 9.57
C GLN A 189 -9.70 20.15 9.67
N ASN A 190 -9.07 21.19 10.21
CA ASN A 190 -9.72 22.46 10.56
C ASN A 190 -10.55 23.13 9.44
N LYS A 191 -10.15 23.00 8.17
CA LYS A 191 -10.85 23.51 6.98
C LYS A 191 -11.85 22.49 6.38
N LEU A 192 -11.69 21.20 6.67
CA LEU A 192 -12.51 20.12 6.08
C LEU A 192 -13.56 19.54 7.05
N GLY A 193 -13.56 20.02 8.29
CA GLY A 193 -14.54 19.67 9.32
C GLY A 193 -14.11 18.52 10.22
N SER A 194 -15.13 17.85 10.76
CA SER A 194 -15.01 16.75 11.71
C SER A 194 -14.91 15.39 11.01
N VAL A 195 -14.60 14.34 11.78
CA VAL A 195 -14.67 12.96 11.29
C VAL A 195 -16.10 12.60 10.89
N PHE A 196 -17.13 13.16 11.54
CA PHE A 196 -18.52 13.00 11.10
C PHE A 196 -18.74 13.52 9.67
N ASP A 197 -18.25 14.73 9.37
CA ASP A 197 -18.40 15.35 8.05
C ASP A 197 -17.67 14.53 6.99
N LYS A 198 -16.47 14.03 7.33
CA LYS A 198 -15.71 13.11 6.49
C LYS A 198 -16.49 11.82 6.22
N SER A 199 -16.97 11.13 7.25
CA SER A 199 -17.72 9.87 7.09
C SER A 199 -18.95 10.05 6.20
N ALA A 200 -19.64 11.19 6.28
CA ALA A 200 -20.77 11.48 5.39
C ALA A 200 -20.36 11.65 3.92
N ARG A 201 -19.23 12.30 3.63
CA ARG A 201 -18.69 12.41 2.26
C ARG A 201 -18.21 11.05 1.73
N VAL A 202 -17.44 10.33 2.54
CA VAL A 202 -16.94 8.99 2.23
C VAL A 202 -18.09 8.03 1.95
N ALA A 203 -19.20 8.10 2.70
CA ALA A 203 -20.36 7.23 2.46
C ALA A 203 -21.00 7.45 1.09
N LYS A 204 -21.14 8.70 0.65
CA LYS A 204 -21.65 9.01 -0.70
C LYS A 204 -20.70 8.50 -1.78
N LEU A 205 -19.39 8.70 -1.60
CA LEU A 205 -18.38 8.27 -2.56
C LEU A 205 -18.25 6.74 -2.62
N ALA A 206 -18.26 6.06 -1.48
CA ALA A 206 -18.22 4.61 -1.37
C ALA A 206 -19.42 3.97 -2.08
N ALA A 207 -20.60 4.57 -1.96
CA ALA A 207 -21.80 4.16 -2.70
C ALA A 207 -21.62 4.24 -4.23
N VAL A 208 -20.98 5.30 -4.74
CA VAL A 208 -20.65 5.44 -6.16
C VAL A 208 -19.64 4.37 -6.57
N ILE A 209 -18.54 4.23 -5.83
CA ILE A 209 -17.49 3.26 -6.13
C ILE A 209 -18.05 1.84 -6.13
N ALA A 210 -18.87 1.47 -5.13
CA ALA A 210 -19.52 0.16 -5.06
C ALA A 210 -20.31 -0.14 -6.33
N SER A 211 -21.05 0.84 -6.86
CA SER A 211 -21.81 0.66 -8.11
C SER A 211 -20.90 0.38 -9.31
N GLU A 212 -19.77 1.08 -9.40
CA GLU A 212 -18.78 0.90 -10.49
C GLU A 212 -18.06 -0.45 -10.41
N ILE A 213 -17.82 -0.97 -9.20
CA ILE A 213 -17.07 -2.23 -9.01
C ILE A 213 -17.95 -3.47 -8.86
N GLY A 214 -19.27 -3.33 -9.06
CA GLY A 214 -20.26 -4.40 -8.97
C GLY A 214 -20.61 -4.85 -7.55
N GLY A 215 -20.46 -3.98 -6.56
CA GLY A 215 -20.87 -4.17 -5.16
C GLY A 215 -22.23 -3.55 -4.81
N ASP A 216 -22.68 -3.76 -3.57
CA ASP A 216 -23.94 -3.17 -3.08
C ASP A 216 -23.73 -1.75 -2.54
N LYS A 217 -24.38 -0.78 -3.21
CA LYS A 217 -24.35 0.64 -2.85
C LYS A 217 -24.76 0.90 -1.39
N LYS A 218 -25.81 0.25 -0.91
CA LYS A 218 -26.37 0.47 0.44
C LYS A 218 -25.46 -0.08 1.52
N LEU A 219 -24.83 -1.24 1.27
CA LEU A 219 -23.86 -1.81 2.19
C LEU A 219 -22.62 -0.91 2.30
N ALA A 220 -22.09 -0.43 1.17
CA ALA A 220 -20.95 0.50 1.15
C ALA A 220 -21.26 1.83 1.86
N GLU A 221 -22.44 2.40 1.63
CA GLU A 221 -22.88 3.61 2.33
C GLU A 221 -23.02 3.36 3.84
N ARG A 222 -23.65 2.24 4.23
CA ARG A 222 -23.82 1.87 5.65
C ARG A 222 -22.47 1.66 6.34
N ALA A 223 -21.56 0.93 5.73
CA ALA A 223 -20.22 0.67 6.25
C ALA A 223 -19.43 1.97 6.44
N ALA A 224 -19.41 2.85 5.44
CA ALA A 224 -18.71 4.14 5.54
C ALA A 224 -19.28 5.06 6.64
N LEU A 225 -20.60 5.02 6.88
CA LEU A 225 -21.23 5.78 7.96
C LEU A 225 -20.82 5.26 9.35
N LEU A 226 -20.55 3.95 9.48
CA LEU A 226 -20.13 3.29 10.72
C LEU A 226 -18.61 3.26 10.90
N ALA A 227 -17.85 3.40 9.82
CA ALA A 227 -16.40 3.21 9.72
C ALA A 227 -15.59 3.78 10.88
N LYS A 228 -15.90 5.00 11.33
CA LYS A 228 -15.11 5.68 12.38
C LYS A 228 -15.80 5.72 13.75
N CYS A 229 -16.95 5.05 13.90
CA CYS A 229 -17.76 5.12 15.11
C CYS A 229 -17.11 4.45 16.33
N ASP A 230 -16.16 3.56 16.10
CA ASP A 230 -15.40 2.91 17.17
C ASP A 230 -14.33 3.82 17.79
N LEU A 231 -13.89 4.89 17.11
CA LEU A 231 -12.93 5.87 17.65
C LEU A 231 -13.38 6.56 18.95
N VAL A 232 -14.67 6.50 19.27
CA VAL A 232 -15.27 7.09 20.48
C VAL A 232 -15.74 6.03 21.48
N THR A 233 -15.22 4.81 21.35
CA THR A 233 -15.42 3.70 22.30
C THR A 233 -14.34 3.73 23.36
N GLU A 234 -14.64 3.21 24.54
CA GLU A 234 -13.65 3.12 25.63
C GLU A 234 -12.52 2.16 25.23
N MET A 235 -12.84 1.05 24.54
CA MET A 235 -11.82 0.08 24.11
C MET A 235 -10.80 0.70 23.15
N VAL A 236 -11.24 1.44 22.14
CA VAL A 236 -10.30 2.10 21.20
C VAL A 236 -9.62 3.32 21.83
N GLY A 237 -10.27 3.94 22.83
CA GLY A 237 -9.65 4.99 23.63
C GLY A 237 -8.44 4.50 24.43
N GLU A 238 -8.51 3.29 24.98
CA GLU A 238 -7.39 2.62 25.65
C GLU A 238 -6.39 2.01 24.65
N PHE A 239 -6.89 1.35 23.60
CA PHE A 239 -6.10 0.61 22.61
C PHE A 239 -6.32 1.15 21.19
N PRO A 240 -5.64 2.24 20.78
CA PRO A 240 -5.85 2.88 19.48
C PRO A 240 -5.49 2.01 18.25
N ASP A 241 -4.66 0.99 18.45
CA ASP A 241 -4.29 -0.02 17.45
C ASP A 241 -5.48 -0.91 17.05
N LEU A 242 -6.49 -1.04 17.92
CA LEU A 242 -7.69 -1.86 17.68
C LEU A 242 -8.80 -1.15 16.88
N GLN A 243 -8.54 0.07 16.40
CA GLN A 243 -9.49 0.77 15.52
C GLN A 243 -9.79 -0.04 14.24
N GLY A 244 -11.02 0.03 13.77
CA GLY A 244 -11.58 -0.79 12.71
C GLY A 244 -11.94 -2.21 13.17
N ILE A 245 -11.02 -2.89 13.86
CA ILE A 245 -11.23 -4.24 14.41
C ILE A 245 -12.38 -4.22 15.42
N MET A 246 -12.35 -3.31 16.39
CA MET A 246 -13.44 -3.18 17.37
C MET A 246 -14.74 -2.73 16.71
N GLY A 247 -14.67 -1.83 15.72
CA GLY A 247 -15.82 -1.49 14.87
C GLY A 247 -16.50 -2.73 14.28
N ARG A 248 -15.74 -3.64 13.67
CA ARG A 248 -16.25 -4.91 13.13
C ARG A 248 -16.96 -5.75 14.20
N TYR A 249 -16.34 -5.93 15.37
CA TYR A 249 -16.93 -6.72 16.46
C TYR A 249 -18.25 -6.10 16.96
N TYR A 250 -18.27 -4.79 17.19
CA TYR A 250 -19.47 -4.10 17.65
C TYR A 250 -20.59 -4.13 16.61
N ALA A 251 -20.29 -3.88 15.34
CA ALA A 251 -21.27 -3.98 14.25
C ALA A 251 -21.88 -5.37 14.14
N ARG A 252 -21.07 -6.43 14.31
CA ARG A 252 -21.56 -7.82 14.30
C ARG A 252 -22.49 -8.11 15.48
N LEU A 253 -22.15 -7.63 16.67
CA LEU A 253 -23.00 -7.75 17.87
C LEU A 253 -24.32 -6.98 17.72
N ASP A 254 -24.30 -5.85 17.00
CA ASP A 254 -25.48 -5.04 16.70
C ASP A 254 -26.33 -5.63 15.55
N GLY A 255 -25.88 -6.72 14.91
CA GLY A 255 -26.61 -7.41 13.85
C GLY A 255 -26.49 -6.75 12.47
N GLU A 256 -25.44 -5.99 12.22
CA GLU A 256 -25.13 -5.46 10.89
C GLU A 256 -24.79 -6.60 9.91
N HIS A 257 -24.90 -6.31 8.61
CA HIS A 257 -24.56 -7.25 7.54
C HIS A 257 -23.06 -7.64 7.59
N ASP A 258 -22.72 -8.88 7.23
CA ASP A 258 -21.33 -9.37 7.31
C ASP A 258 -20.34 -8.51 6.51
N GLU A 259 -20.66 -8.17 5.26
CA GLU A 259 -19.81 -7.24 4.47
C GLU A 259 -19.68 -5.84 5.09
N VAL A 260 -20.71 -5.36 5.81
CA VAL A 260 -20.62 -4.08 6.53
C VAL A 260 -19.62 -4.23 7.67
N CYS A 261 -19.70 -5.31 8.43
CA CYS A 261 -18.79 -5.60 9.54
C CYS A 261 -17.34 -5.69 9.07
N GLU A 262 -17.06 -6.51 8.04
CA GLU A 262 -15.70 -6.67 7.52
C GLU A 262 -15.14 -5.35 6.96
N ALA A 263 -15.98 -4.55 6.29
CA ALA A 263 -15.57 -3.26 5.75
C ALA A 263 -15.09 -2.25 6.81
N LEU A 264 -15.50 -2.39 8.08
CA LEU A 264 -15.04 -1.49 9.17
C LEU A 264 -13.58 -1.72 9.53
N ASP A 265 -13.06 -2.93 9.34
CA ASP A 265 -11.64 -3.24 9.45
C ASP A 265 -10.92 -2.94 8.12
N GLU A 266 -11.47 -3.44 7.02
CA GLU A 266 -10.85 -3.36 5.68
C GLU A 266 -10.65 -1.92 5.16
N GLN A 267 -11.42 -0.93 5.62
CA GLN A 267 -11.24 0.47 5.24
C GLN A 267 -9.82 1.01 5.52
N TYR A 268 -9.13 0.46 6.52
CA TYR A 268 -7.77 0.85 6.88
C TYR A 268 -6.72 0.18 5.98
N LEU A 269 -7.08 -0.90 5.29
CA LEU A 269 -6.17 -1.65 4.42
C LEU A 269 -5.92 -0.93 3.09
N PRO A 270 -4.72 -1.04 2.50
CA PRO A 270 -3.49 -1.46 3.14
C PRO A 270 -2.98 -0.40 4.14
N ARG A 271 -2.57 -0.82 5.33
CA ARG A 271 -2.09 0.04 6.43
C ARG A 271 -0.62 0.43 6.25
N PHE A 272 0.17 -0.40 5.59
CA PHE A 272 1.58 -0.19 5.26
C PHE A 272 1.96 -0.82 3.91
N SER A 273 3.21 -0.64 3.48
CA SER A 273 3.68 -1.19 2.20
C SER A 273 3.72 -2.71 2.23
N GLY A 274 3.15 -3.37 1.22
CA GLY A 274 3.07 -4.84 1.18
C GLY A 274 1.95 -5.45 2.03
N ASP A 275 1.16 -4.62 2.74
CA ASP A 275 0.01 -5.11 3.51
C ASP A 275 -1.09 -5.67 2.60
N ALA A 276 -1.97 -6.48 3.20
CA ALA A 276 -3.15 -7.04 2.57
C ALA A 276 -4.08 -5.94 2.07
N LEU A 277 -4.91 -6.30 1.08
CA LEU A 277 -5.92 -5.42 0.50
C LEU A 277 -7.31 -5.82 0.98
N ALA A 278 -8.24 -4.87 0.98
CA ALA A 278 -9.65 -5.14 1.22
C ALA A 278 -10.17 -6.23 0.26
N GLN A 279 -10.80 -7.27 0.80
CA GLN A 279 -11.28 -8.43 0.04
C GLN A 279 -12.74 -8.25 -0.37
N THR A 280 -13.59 -7.73 0.53
CA THR A 280 -15.01 -7.55 0.22
C THR A 280 -15.22 -6.38 -0.73
N LYS A 281 -16.29 -6.43 -1.54
CA LYS A 281 -16.64 -5.31 -2.43
C LYS A 281 -16.99 -4.06 -1.63
N THR A 282 -17.69 -4.23 -0.51
CA THR A 282 -17.99 -3.16 0.43
C THR A 282 -16.72 -2.53 1.00
N GLY A 283 -15.77 -3.32 1.51
CA GLY A 283 -14.51 -2.82 2.05
C GLY A 283 -13.60 -2.18 1.01
N GLN A 284 -13.53 -2.73 -0.21
CA GLN A 284 -12.82 -2.11 -1.34
C GLN A 284 -13.38 -0.71 -1.63
N ALA A 285 -14.71 -0.57 -1.67
CA ALA A 285 -15.36 0.70 -1.94
C ALA A 285 -15.11 1.74 -0.82
N VAL A 286 -15.24 1.34 0.45
CA VAL A 286 -15.01 2.24 1.60
C VAL A 286 -13.53 2.63 1.70
N SER A 287 -12.62 1.67 1.53
CA SER A 287 -11.18 1.90 1.58
C SER A 287 -10.69 2.85 0.48
N LEU A 288 -11.21 2.70 -0.75
CA LEU A 288 -10.94 3.63 -1.84
C LEU A 288 -11.54 5.01 -1.56
N ALA A 289 -12.78 5.07 -1.11
CA ALA A 289 -13.45 6.34 -0.80
C ALA A 289 -12.73 7.14 0.29
N GLU A 290 -12.28 6.49 1.37
CA GLU A 290 -11.50 7.12 2.44
C GLU A 290 -10.20 7.75 1.93
N LYS A 291 -9.46 7.01 1.09
CA LYS A 291 -8.18 7.47 0.53
C LYS A 291 -8.38 8.61 -0.47
N ILE A 292 -9.38 8.48 -1.35
CA ILE A 292 -9.70 9.49 -2.36
C ILE A 292 -10.23 10.78 -1.71
N ASP A 293 -11.17 10.70 -0.75
CA ASP A 293 -11.68 11.87 -0.01
C ASP A 293 -10.54 12.62 0.67
N THR A 294 -9.63 11.89 1.34
CA THR A 294 -8.48 12.48 2.03
C THR A 294 -7.54 13.19 1.05
N LEU A 295 -7.23 12.57 -0.09
CA LEU A 295 -6.36 13.15 -1.13
C LEU A 295 -6.97 14.41 -1.73
N VAL A 296 -8.23 14.33 -2.18
CA VAL A 296 -8.95 15.47 -2.78
C VAL A 296 -9.10 16.60 -1.78
N GLY A 297 -9.52 16.29 -0.55
CA GLY A 297 -9.67 17.29 0.49
C GLY A 297 -8.37 18.03 0.80
N LEU A 298 -7.27 17.30 1.04
CA LEU A 298 -5.99 17.92 1.42
C LEU A 298 -5.31 18.67 0.28
N PHE A 299 -5.36 18.16 -0.96
CA PHE A 299 -4.91 18.93 -2.12
C PHE A 299 -5.77 20.18 -2.30
N GLY A 300 -7.10 20.05 -2.20
CA GLY A 300 -8.02 21.15 -2.44
C GLY A 300 -7.94 22.29 -1.42
N ILE A 301 -7.33 22.09 -0.25
CA ILE A 301 -7.05 23.16 0.72
C ILE A 301 -5.60 23.66 0.73
N GLY A 302 -4.81 23.26 -0.28
CA GLY A 302 -3.41 23.65 -0.44
C GLY A 302 -2.44 22.93 0.52
N GLN A 303 -2.74 21.69 0.91
CA GLN A 303 -1.89 20.87 1.79
C GLN A 303 -1.41 19.56 1.15
N PRO A 304 -0.81 19.58 -0.07
CA PRO A 304 -0.17 18.38 -0.62
C PRO A 304 1.07 17.98 0.22
N PRO A 305 1.55 16.73 0.10
CA PRO A 305 2.74 16.29 0.81
C PRO A 305 3.99 17.00 0.27
N THR A 306 4.94 17.40 1.14
CA THR A 306 6.11 18.21 0.74
C THR A 306 7.42 17.56 1.17
N GLY A 307 8.37 17.39 0.23
CA GLY A 307 9.71 16.86 0.52
C GLY A 307 9.65 15.53 1.30
N VAL A 308 10.18 15.51 2.53
CA VAL A 308 10.11 14.32 3.42
C VAL A 308 8.80 14.28 4.23
N LYS A 309 8.15 15.43 4.46
CA LYS A 309 6.97 15.54 5.33
C LYS A 309 5.70 15.07 4.62
N ASP A 310 5.05 14.08 5.23
CA ASP A 310 3.73 13.59 4.83
C ASP A 310 2.91 13.25 6.08
N PRO A 311 2.44 14.27 6.82
CA PRO A 311 1.80 14.07 8.12
C PRO A 311 0.46 13.33 8.05
N PHE A 312 -0.18 13.31 6.87
CA PHE A 312 -1.45 12.62 6.63
C PHE A 312 -1.29 11.34 5.81
N ALA A 313 -0.05 10.88 5.60
CA ALA A 313 0.29 9.67 4.84
C ALA A 313 -0.33 9.64 3.42
N LEU A 314 -0.41 10.78 2.73
CA LEU A 314 -0.98 10.92 1.39
C LEU A 314 -0.27 10.06 0.34
N ARG A 315 1.06 9.89 0.46
CA ARG A 315 1.82 8.97 -0.42
C ARG A 315 1.32 7.55 -0.27
N ARG A 316 1.12 7.12 0.97
CA ARG A 316 0.63 5.78 1.30
C ARG A 316 -0.83 5.62 0.86
N ALA A 317 -1.66 6.64 1.05
CA ALA A 317 -3.06 6.62 0.61
C ALA A 317 -3.17 6.48 -0.92
N ALA A 318 -2.42 7.26 -1.69
CA ALA A 318 -2.44 7.19 -3.15
C ALA A 318 -1.94 5.83 -3.66
N LEU A 319 -0.82 5.33 -3.13
CA LEU A 319 -0.31 4.01 -3.50
C LEU A 319 -1.28 2.89 -3.09
N GLY A 320 -1.84 2.96 -1.88
CA GLY A 320 -2.82 1.98 -1.40
C GLY A 320 -4.08 1.94 -2.28
N ALA A 321 -4.58 3.10 -2.73
CA ALA A 321 -5.70 3.16 -3.65
C ALA A 321 -5.36 2.56 -5.03
N LEU A 322 -4.16 2.85 -5.57
CA LEU A 322 -3.70 2.22 -6.82
C LEU A 322 -3.60 0.70 -6.70
N ARG A 323 -3.03 0.20 -5.61
CA ARG A 323 -2.92 -1.25 -5.33
C ARG A 323 -4.31 -1.90 -5.28
N ILE A 324 -5.26 -1.30 -4.55
CA ILE A 324 -6.64 -1.80 -4.49
C ILE A 324 -7.25 -1.87 -5.89
N VAL A 325 -7.05 -0.86 -6.74
CA VAL A 325 -7.59 -0.86 -8.11
C VAL A 325 -6.92 -1.91 -8.99
N ILE A 326 -5.59 -1.96 -9.00
CA ILE A 326 -4.81 -2.78 -9.93
C ILE A 326 -4.82 -4.25 -9.53
N GLU A 327 -4.48 -4.56 -8.27
CA GLU A 327 -4.32 -5.95 -7.82
C GLU A 327 -5.67 -6.67 -7.70
N ASN A 328 -6.75 -5.96 -7.33
CA ASN A 328 -8.12 -6.52 -7.35
C ASN A 328 -8.80 -6.39 -8.72
N LYS A 329 -8.09 -5.90 -9.76
CA LYS A 329 -8.58 -5.79 -11.14
C LYS A 329 -9.90 -5.01 -11.25
N LEU A 330 -9.99 -3.88 -10.57
CA LEU A 330 -11.15 -3.00 -10.59
C LEU A 330 -11.06 -2.07 -11.80
N ASP A 331 -12.03 -2.17 -12.71
CA ASP A 331 -12.10 -1.32 -13.90
C ASP A 331 -12.82 0.00 -13.60
N VAL A 332 -12.14 0.88 -12.85
CA VAL A 332 -12.67 2.18 -12.43
C VAL A 332 -11.97 3.34 -13.13
N ASP A 333 -12.74 4.35 -13.50
CA ASP A 333 -12.20 5.61 -14.01
C ASP A 333 -11.79 6.52 -12.84
N LEU A 334 -10.49 6.71 -12.66
CA LEU A 334 -9.96 7.52 -11.57
C LEU A 334 -10.41 8.98 -11.68
N ALA A 335 -10.44 9.54 -12.89
CA ALA A 335 -10.86 10.93 -13.09
C ALA A 335 -12.32 11.13 -12.66
N LEU A 336 -13.20 10.18 -12.99
CA LEU A 336 -14.59 10.22 -12.54
C LEU A 336 -14.69 10.16 -11.01
N LEU A 337 -13.95 9.26 -10.36
CA LEU A 337 -13.98 9.14 -8.89
C LEU A 337 -13.47 10.41 -8.20
N LEU A 338 -12.40 11.02 -8.72
CA LEU A 338 -11.86 12.29 -8.21
C LEU A 338 -12.88 13.43 -8.35
N GLN A 339 -13.56 13.54 -9.50
CA GLN A 339 -14.61 14.54 -9.71
C GLN A 339 -15.81 14.33 -8.77
N GLN A 340 -16.19 13.08 -8.48
CA GLN A 340 -17.26 12.78 -7.54
C GLN A 340 -16.87 13.11 -6.10
N ALA A 341 -15.61 12.85 -5.72
CA ALA A 341 -15.09 13.24 -4.42
C ALA A 341 -15.04 14.75 -4.26
N GLU A 342 -14.57 15.49 -5.28
CA GLU A 342 -14.48 16.95 -5.29
C GLU A 342 -15.85 17.60 -5.06
N LYS A 343 -16.91 17.10 -5.71
CA LYS A 343 -18.29 17.54 -5.49
C LYS A 343 -18.77 17.35 -4.03
N GLY A 344 -18.18 16.43 -3.28
CA GLY A 344 -18.53 16.19 -1.88
C GLY A 344 -18.05 17.29 -0.93
N PHE A 345 -17.13 18.14 -1.35
CA PHE A 345 -16.57 19.22 -0.54
C PHE A 345 -17.27 20.57 -0.73
N ASP A 346 -18.25 20.68 -1.63
CA ASP A 346 -18.95 21.93 -1.95
C ASP A 346 -17.95 23.11 -2.11
N ASP A 347 -18.13 24.21 -1.38
CA ASP A 347 -17.28 25.41 -1.42
C ASP A 347 -16.07 25.37 -0.45
N LEU A 348 -15.75 24.20 0.14
CA LEU A 348 -14.67 24.10 1.14
C LEU A 348 -13.26 24.12 0.52
N LEU A 349 -13.14 23.82 -0.77
CA LEU A 349 -11.85 23.76 -1.46
C LEU A 349 -11.43 25.15 -1.92
N SER A 350 -10.16 25.50 -1.68
CA SER A 350 -9.58 26.80 -2.06
C SER A 350 -8.78 26.74 -3.36
N GLU A 351 -8.26 25.57 -3.73
CA GLU A 351 -7.50 25.37 -4.96
C GLU A 351 -8.43 25.12 -6.15
N ALA A 352 -8.05 25.61 -7.33
CA ALA A 352 -8.68 25.25 -8.59
C ALA A 352 -8.08 23.94 -9.14
N ASP A 353 -8.80 23.27 -10.04
CA ASP A 353 -8.32 22.10 -10.77
C ASP A 353 -7.81 20.94 -9.88
N VAL A 354 -8.45 20.77 -8.71
CA VAL A 354 -8.06 19.78 -7.70
C VAL A 354 -8.03 18.36 -8.27
N THR A 355 -9.05 18.01 -9.07
CA THR A 355 -9.08 16.72 -9.78
C THR A 355 -7.80 16.48 -10.59
N ASP A 356 -7.32 17.46 -11.35
CA ASP A 356 -6.14 17.29 -12.20
C ASP A 356 -4.85 17.22 -11.40
N LEU A 357 -4.72 18.01 -10.33
CA LEU A 357 -3.58 17.94 -9.40
C LEU A 357 -3.48 16.56 -8.74
N VAL A 358 -4.60 16.05 -8.23
CA VAL A 358 -4.64 14.73 -7.58
C VAL A 358 -4.42 13.62 -8.60
N LYS A 359 -5.00 13.72 -9.80
CA LYS A 359 -4.77 12.77 -10.89
C LYS A 359 -3.30 12.69 -11.27
N ALA A 360 -2.63 13.83 -11.48
CA ALA A 360 -1.19 13.88 -11.76
C ALA A 360 -0.39 13.21 -10.63
N TYR A 361 -0.76 13.50 -9.37
CA TYR A 361 -0.12 12.89 -8.21
C TYR A 361 -0.27 11.35 -8.17
N PHE A 362 -1.44 10.83 -8.53
CA PHE A 362 -1.66 9.39 -8.67
C PHE A 362 -0.74 8.76 -9.73
N PHE A 363 -0.63 9.37 -10.92
CA PHE A 363 0.26 8.85 -11.97
C PHE A 363 1.74 8.95 -11.61
N ASP A 364 2.15 9.97 -10.85
CA ASP A 364 3.50 10.04 -10.28
C ASP A 364 3.78 8.89 -9.29
N ARG A 365 2.78 8.47 -8.50
CA ARG A 365 2.92 7.29 -7.63
C ARG A 365 2.91 6.00 -8.45
N LEU A 366 2.05 5.90 -9.47
CA LEU A 366 1.98 4.75 -10.37
C LEU A 366 3.31 4.52 -11.09
N ARG A 367 4.01 5.59 -11.45
CA ARG A 367 5.37 5.53 -12.03
C ARG A 367 6.32 4.77 -11.11
N GLY A 368 6.40 5.16 -9.83
CA GLY A 368 7.24 4.45 -8.85
C GLY A 368 6.86 2.98 -8.71
N TYR A 369 5.56 2.72 -8.57
CA TYR A 369 5.01 1.35 -8.48
C TYR A 369 5.33 0.48 -9.71
N SER A 370 5.37 1.08 -10.90
CA SER A 370 5.69 0.39 -12.15
C SER A 370 7.20 0.12 -12.26
N LEU A 371 8.03 1.09 -11.89
CA LEU A 371 9.49 0.92 -11.88
C LEU A 371 9.92 -0.19 -10.91
N ASP A 372 9.29 -0.27 -9.73
CA ASP A 372 9.55 -1.33 -8.75
C ASP A 372 9.17 -2.74 -9.26
N GLN A 373 8.27 -2.82 -10.25
CA GLN A 373 7.93 -4.07 -10.95
C GLN A 373 8.85 -4.40 -12.14
N GLY A 374 9.82 -3.52 -12.45
CA GLY A 374 10.81 -3.73 -13.51
C GLY A 374 10.48 -3.07 -14.85
N PHE A 375 9.40 -2.29 -14.95
CA PHE A 375 9.13 -1.49 -16.15
C PHE A 375 10.14 -0.34 -16.30
N LYS A 376 10.41 0.06 -17.54
CA LYS A 376 11.32 1.18 -17.83
C LYS A 376 10.57 2.52 -17.84
N ALA A 377 11.32 3.60 -17.59
CA ALA A 377 10.74 4.95 -17.50
C ALA A 377 10.14 5.43 -18.84
N ASP A 378 10.77 5.10 -19.96
CA ASP A 378 10.31 5.45 -21.31
C ASP A 378 9.06 4.64 -21.74
N GLU A 379 8.94 3.39 -21.29
CA GLU A 379 7.72 2.59 -21.43
C GLU A 379 6.54 3.27 -20.70
N PHE A 380 6.77 3.72 -19.47
CA PHE A 380 5.78 4.46 -18.71
C PHE A 380 5.36 5.77 -19.40
N GLU A 381 6.33 6.56 -19.88
CA GLU A 381 6.04 7.81 -20.61
C GLU A 381 5.22 7.57 -21.88
N SER A 382 5.50 6.47 -22.61
CA SER A 382 4.76 6.15 -23.84
C SER A 382 3.27 5.94 -23.57
N VAL A 383 2.91 5.32 -22.45
CA VAL A 383 1.51 5.09 -22.06
C VAL A 383 0.91 6.36 -21.45
N LEU A 384 1.68 7.11 -20.65
CA LEU A 384 1.20 8.37 -20.06
C LEU A 384 0.86 9.41 -21.12
N ALA A 385 1.58 9.44 -22.25
CA ALA A 385 1.37 10.37 -23.36
C ALA A 385 -0.05 10.28 -23.95
N VAL A 386 -0.72 9.11 -23.86
CA VAL A 386 -2.09 8.91 -24.34
C VAL A 386 -3.16 9.16 -23.25
N GLN A 387 -2.73 9.60 -22.07
CA GLN A 387 -3.56 10.05 -20.95
C GLN A 387 -4.72 9.10 -20.54
N PRO A 388 -4.49 7.79 -20.37
CA PRO A 388 -5.56 6.90 -19.93
C PRO A 388 -5.99 7.25 -18.50
N THR A 389 -7.29 7.22 -18.22
CA THR A 389 -7.86 7.61 -16.92
C THR A 389 -8.02 6.44 -15.95
N ARG A 390 -7.88 5.21 -16.45
CA ARG A 390 -8.11 3.96 -15.71
C ARG A 390 -6.77 3.32 -15.33
N PRO A 391 -6.40 3.24 -14.04
CA PRO A 391 -5.10 2.67 -13.64
C PRO A 391 -4.88 1.22 -14.07
N LEU A 392 -5.94 0.39 -14.05
CA LEU A 392 -5.86 -0.99 -14.52
C LEU A 392 -5.58 -1.07 -16.04
N ASP A 393 -6.24 -0.22 -16.82
CA ASP A 393 -6.01 -0.12 -18.26
C ASP A 393 -4.60 0.40 -18.59
N PHE A 394 -4.12 1.38 -17.83
CA PHE A 394 -2.74 1.87 -17.92
C PHE A 394 -1.75 0.72 -17.77
N MET A 395 -1.91 -0.13 -16.75
CA MET A 395 -1.01 -1.27 -16.54
C MET A 395 -1.08 -2.27 -17.69
N ARG A 396 -2.26 -2.56 -18.25
CA ARG A 396 -2.40 -3.45 -19.42
C ARG A 396 -1.68 -2.91 -20.66
N ARG A 397 -1.74 -1.60 -20.88
CA ARG A 397 -1.00 -0.93 -21.97
C ARG A 397 0.49 -1.01 -21.73
N LEU A 398 0.93 -0.80 -20.49
CA LEU A 398 2.33 -0.87 -20.10
C LEU A 398 2.91 -2.28 -20.29
N ASP A 399 2.18 -3.32 -19.88
CA ASP A 399 2.53 -4.72 -20.15
C ASP A 399 2.72 -4.97 -21.65
N ALA A 400 1.77 -4.49 -22.46
CA ALA A 400 1.82 -4.66 -23.91
C ALA A 400 3.00 -3.91 -24.56
N VAL A 401 3.33 -2.70 -24.09
CA VAL A 401 4.49 -1.94 -24.55
C VAL A 401 5.80 -2.66 -24.18
N ALA A 402 5.89 -3.19 -22.96
CA ALA A 402 7.06 -3.95 -22.51
C ALA A 402 7.26 -5.23 -23.36
N GLU A 403 6.17 -5.92 -23.71
CA GLU A 403 6.21 -7.07 -24.63
C GLU A 403 6.62 -6.64 -26.05
N PHE A 404 6.01 -5.58 -26.59
CA PHE A 404 6.33 -5.04 -27.91
C PHE A 404 7.81 -4.70 -28.03
N ARG A 405 8.43 -4.14 -26.98
CA ARG A 405 9.85 -3.78 -26.98
C ARG A 405 10.79 -4.98 -27.19
N GLN A 406 10.35 -6.20 -26.94
CA GLN A 406 11.14 -7.41 -27.17
C GLN A 406 11.13 -7.88 -28.63
N LEU A 407 10.28 -7.27 -29.48
CA LEU A 407 10.19 -7.62 -30.90
C LEU A 407 11.34 -6.98 -31.69
N GLU A 408 11.85 -7.71 -32.69
CA GLU A 408 12.91 -7.21 -33.59
C GLU A 408 12.50 -5.95 -34.36
N GLN A 409 11.20 -5.74 -34.58
CA GLN A 409 10.64 -4.62 -35.32
C GLN A 409 10.47 -3.35 -34.46
N ALA A 410 10.58 -3.46 -33.13
CA ALA A 410 10.16 -2.42 -32.20
C ALA A 410 10.94 -1.11 -32.37
N GLU A 411 12.27 -1.19 -32.46
CA GLU A 411 13.16 -0.04 -32.60
C GLU A 411 12.89 0.72 -33.90
N ALA A 412 12.79 0.01 -35.02
CA ALA A 412 12.50 0.60 -36.32
C ALA A 412 11.12 1.29 -36.34
N LEU A 413 10.10 0.66 -35.75
CA LEU A 413 8.75 1.23 -35.69
C LEU A 413 8.63 2.42 -34.75
N ALA A 414 9.35 2.43 -33.62
CA ALA A 414 9.43 3.58 -32.73
C ALA A 414 10.09 4.77 -33.44
N ALA A 415 11.21 4.53 -34.13
CA ALA A 415 11.90 5.55 -34.94
C ALA A 415 11.02 6.06 -36.10
N GLY A 416 10.31 5.16 -36.79
CA GLY A 416 9.34 5.49 -37.83
C GLY A 416 8.22 6.38 -37.31
N ASN A 417 7.60 6.01 -36.18
CA ASN A 417 6.54 6.81 -35.54
C ASN A 417 7.04 8.17 -35.05
N LYS A 418 8.27 8.25 -34.53
CA LYS A 418 8.91 9.52 -34.16
C LYS A 418 9.10 10.42 -35.37
N ARG A 419 9.48 9.86 -36.53
CA ARG A 419 9.58 10.59 -37.79
C ARG A 419 8.20 11.09 -38.24
N ILE A 420 7.16 10.24 -38.18
CA ILE A 420 5.78 10.62 -38.48
C ILE A 420 5.35 11.80 -37.61
N GLY A 421 5.45 11.69 -36.27
CA GLY A 421 5.06 12.76 -35.34
C GLY A 421 5.79 14.08 -35.60
N ASN A 422 7.09 14.04 -35.88
CA ASN A 422 7.88 15.23 -36.20
C ASN A 422 7.45 15.90 -37.52
N ILE A 423 7.08 15.12 -38.53
CA ILE A 423 6.58 15.65 -39.81
C ILE A 423 5.22 16.32 -39.58
N LEU A 424 4.30 15.66 -38.89
CA LEU A 424 2.96 16.18 -38.61
C LEU A 424 3.03 17.50 -37.84
N ARG A 425 3.84 17.56 -36.77
CA ARG A 425 4.01 18.76 -35.94
C ARG A 425 4.63 19.93 -36.69
N LYS A 426 5.60 19.69 -37.58
CA LYS A 426 6.22 20.74 -38.40
C LYS A 426 5.28 21.36 -39.43
N ASN A 427 4.15 20.71 -39.72
CA ASN A 427 3.19 21.12 -40.72
C ASN A 427 1.82 21.47 -40.12
N ASP A 428 1.74 21.65 -38.80
CA ASP A 428 0.50 21.93 -38.06
C ASP A 428 -0.65 20.95 -38.37
N ALA A 429 -0.30 19.71 -38.73
CA ALA A 429 -1.25 18.67 -39.17
C ALA A 429 -1.44 17.56 -38.12
N GLU A 430 -0.90 17.73 -36.91
CA GLU A 430 -0.97 16.72 -35.84
C GLU A 430 -2.41 16.55 -35.34
N GLY A 431 -2.98 15.35 -35.51
CA GLY A 431 -4.35 15.05 -35.05
C GLY A 431 -5.46 15.37 -36.07
N GLU A 432 -5.11 15.93 -37.24
CA GLU A 432 -6.06 16.12 -38.34
C GLU A 432 -6.28 14.80 -39.10
N VAL A 433 -7.23 13.99 -38.64
CA VAL A 433 -7.60 12.74 -39.30
C VAL A 433 -8.41 13.05 -40.56
N GLY A 434 -7.72 13.43 -41.64
CA GLY A 434 -8.28 13.56 -42.98
C GLY A 434 -8.66 12.20 -43.57
N SER A 435 -9.53 12.21 -44.59
CA SER A 435 -9.82 11.03 -45.40
C SER A 435 -8.73 10.83 -46.46
N ILE A 436 -8.27 9.59 -46.62
CA ILE A 436 -7.39 9.23 -47.73
C ILE A 436 -8.23 9.19 -49.01
N ASP A 437 -7.80 9.87 -50.06
CA ASP A 437 -8.33 9.75 -51.42
C ASP A 437 -7.45 8.81 -52.23
N ASP A 438 -7.98 7.62 -52.54
CA ASP A 438 -7.30 6.58 -53.32
C ASP A 438 -6.81 7.06 -54.69
N LYS A 439 -7.45 8.09 -55.27
CA LYS A 439 -7.07 8.65 -56.57
C LYS A 439 -5.77 9.47 -56.52
N LEU A 440 -5.38 9.91 -55.32
CA LEU A 440 -4.19 10.72 -55.08
C LEU A 440 -3.00 9.89 -54.60
N LEU A 441 -3.17 8.57 -54.46
CA LEU A 441 -2.08 7.62 -54.19
C LEU A 441 -1.43 7.24 -55.53
N SER A 442 -0.21 7.71 -55.78
CA SER A 442 0.46 7.56 -57.08
C SER A 442 1.68 6.65 -57.02
N GLU A 443 2.40 6.64 -55.90
CA GLU A 443 3.59 5.83 -55.72
C GLU A 443 3.24 4.41 -55.22
N PRO A 444 3.92 3.35 -55.67
CA PRO A 444 3.68 1.98 -55.21
C PRO A 444 3.77 1.82 -53.68
N ALA A 445 4.68 2.56 -53.04
CA ALA A 445 4.87 2.54 -51.60
C ALA A 445 3.70 3.19 -50.83
N GLU A 446 3.02 4.19 -51.41
CA GLU A 446 1.82 4.79 -50.81
C GLU A 446 0.65 3.81 -50.81
N LEU A 447 0.43 3.17 -51.97
CA LEU A 447 -0.60 2.15 -52.13
C LEU A 447 -0.37 0.97 -51.19
N ALA A 448 0.88 0.53 -51.04
CA ALA A 448 1.25 -0.53 -50.12
C ALA A 448 0.96 -0.16 -48.65
N LEU A 449 1.34 1.04 -48.21
CA LEU A 449 1.08 1.51 -46.86
C LEU A 449 -0.43 1.69 -46.62
N ALA A 450 -1.17 2.29 -47.55
CA ALA A 450 -2.62 2.48 -47.43
C ALA A 450 -3.37 1.15 -47.34
N SER A 451 -3.04 0.18 -48.20
CA SER A 451 -3.66 -1.15 -48.17
C SER A 451 -3.31 -1.92 -46.89
N LYS A 452 -2.05 -1.85 -46.44
CA LYS A 452 -1.64 -2.48 -45.17
C LYS A 452 -2.32 -1.81 -43.97
N LEU A 453 -2.45 -0.49 -43.99
CA LEU A 453 -3.14 0.27 -42.95
C LEU A 453 -4.61 -0.14 -42.84
N GLU A 454 -5.33 -0.28 -43.95
CA GLU A 454 -6.71 -0.74 -43.96
C GLU A 454 -6.83 -2.16 -43.38
N ALA A 455 -6.01 -3.09 -43.87
CA ALA A 455 -6.01 -4.49 -43.42
C ALA A 455 -5.68 -4.61 -41.92
N VAL A 456 -4.67 -3.88 -41.44
CA VAL A 456 -4.28 -3.88 -40.02
C VAL A 456 -5.35 -3.21 -39.17
N SER A 457 -5.95 -2.11 -39.63
CA SER A 457 -7.05 -1.42 -38.93
C SER A 457 -8.22 -2.37 -38.66
N ASP A 458 -8.58 -3.22 -39.63
CA ASP A 458 -9.65 -4.21 -39.46
C ASP A 458 -9.29 -5.35 -38.50
N GLN A 459 -8.01 -5.74 -38.45
CA GLN A 459 -7.51 -6.75 -37.51
C GLN A 459 -7.42 -6.23 -36.07
N VAL A 460 -7.00 -4.97 -35.87
CA VAL A 460 -6.81 -4.41 -34.52
C VAL A 460 -8.10 -3.94 -33.87
N LYS A 461 -9.14 -3.58 -34.63
CA LYS A 461 -10.46 -3.19 -34.09
C LYS A 461 -11.01 -4.18 -33.03
N PRO A 462 -11.12 -5.49 -33.31
CA PRO A 462 -11.62 -6.45 -32.32
C PRO A 462 -10.66 -6.63 -31.12
N LEU A 463 -9.35 -6.51 -31.33
CA LEU A 463 -8.35 -6.63 -30.26
C LEU A 463 -8.41 -5.44 -29.30
N MET A 464 -8.52 -4.22 -29.84
CA MET A 464 -8.75 -3.00 -29.07
C MET A 464 -10.04 -3.07 -28.24
N ALA A 465 -11.12 -3.61 -28.80
CA ALA A 465 -12.39 -3.77 -28.08
C ALA A 465 -12.30 -4.78 -26.92
N GLN A 466 -11.35 -5.70 -26.96
CA GLN A 466 -11.07 -6.68 -25.91
C GLN A 466 -9.96 -6.23 -24.95
N ALA A 467 -9.39 -5.03 -25.16
CA ALA A 467 -8.19 -4.54 -24.49
C ALA A 467 -6.98 -5.50 -24.61
N ASP A 468 -6.90 -6.26 -25.72
CA ASP A 468 -5.71 -7.07 -26.08
C ASP A 468 -4.67 -6.19 -26.76
N TYR A 469 -4.06 -5.31 -25.97
CA TYR A 469 -3.07 -4.35 -26.45
C TYR A 469 -1.79 -5.02 -26.98
N ALA A 470 -1.41 -6.17 -26.41
CA ALA A 470 -0.28 -6.95 -26.90
C ALA A 470 -0.56 -7.50 -28.31
N GLY A 471 -1.76 -8.05 -28.53
CA GLY A 471 -2.23 -8.43 -29.86
C GLY A 471 -2.22 -7.26 -30.85
N VAL A 472 -2.68 -6.08 -30.43
CA VAL A 472 -2.66 -4.86 -31.26
C VAL A 472 -1.23 -4.50 -31.67
N LEU A 473 -0.30 -4.38 -30.72
CA LEU A 473 1.08 -3.99 -31.00
C LEU A 473 1.83 -5.05 -31.83
N ARG A 474 1.57 -6.35 -31.63
CA ARG A 474 2.09 -7.42 -32.49
C ARG A 474 1.57 -7.31 -33.93
N THR A 475 0.29 -7.01 -34.11
CA THR A 475 -0.28 -6.82 -35.45
C THR A 475 0.28 -5.57 -36.14
N LEU A 476 0.49 -4.50 -35.39
CA LEU A 476 1.13 -3.28 -35.88
C LEU A 476 2.62 -3.48 -36.21
N ALA A 477 3.28 -4.48 -35.60
CA ALA A 477 4.66 -4.83 -35.91
C ALA A 477 4.87 -5.20 -37.38
N ASP A 478 3.84 -5.80 -38.01
CA ASP A 478 3.83 -6.18 -39.42
C ASP A 478 3.84 -4.97 -40.38
N MET A 479 3.62 -3.76 -39.88
CA MET A 479 3.65 -2.54 -40.70
C MET A 479 5.06 -2.03 -40.98
N ARG A 480 6.09 -2.59 -40.32
CA ARG A 480 7.48 -2.12 -40.42
C ARG A 480 7.93 -1.92 -41.87
N GLU A 481 7.87 -2.97 -42.68
CA GLU A 481 8.38 -2.92 -44.06
C GLU A 481 7.64 -1.87 -44.91
N THR A 482 6.33 -1.72 -44.70
CA THR A 482 5.53 -0.72 -45.43
C THR A 482 5.80 0.71 -44.99
N VAL A 483 6.09 0.93 -43.69
CA VAL A 483 6.44 2.25 -43.16
C VAL A 483 7.84 2.66 -43.63
N ASP A 484 8.81 1.75 -43.59
CA ASP A 484 10.16 1.98 -44.09
C ASP A 484 10.13 2.27 -45.60
N GLY A 485 9.44 1.42 -46.38
CA GLY A 485 9.29 1.59 -47.82
C GLY A 485 8.62 2.90 -48.23
N PHE A 486 7.60 3.34 -47.48
CA PHE A 486 7.00 4.67 -47.68
C PHE A 486 8.03 5.78 -47.49
N PHE A 487 8.84 5.72 -46.43
CA PHE A 487 9.79 6.78 -46.13
C PHE A 487 11.03 6.82 -47.01
N ASP A 488 11.38 5.69 -47.62
CA ASP A 488 12.48 5.57 -48.59
C ASP A 488 12.08 6.08 -49.98
N GLN A 489 10.81 5.91 -50.36
CA GLN A 489 10.34 6.13 -51.73
C GLN A 489 9.42 7.34 -51.89
N VAL A 490 8.78 7.81 -50.81
CA VAL A 490 7.74 8.84 -50.87
C VAL A 490 8.21 10.13 -50.18
N MET A 491 8.23 11.22 -50.95
CA MET A 491 8.46 12.57 -50.41
C MET A 491 7.16 13.16 -49.86
N VAL A 492 6.97 13.14 -48.55
CA VAL A 492 5.72 13.63 -47.90
C VAL A 492 5.36 15.06 -48.30
N MET A 493 6.36 15.93 -48.43
CA MET A 493 6.17 17.33 -48.85
C MET A 493 6.12 17.45 -50.38
N ALA A 494 5.04 16.97 -50.98
CA ALA A 494 4.78 17.15 -52.42
C ALA A 494 4.50 18.62 -52.77
N ASP A 495 4.87 19.02 -53.99
CA ASP A 495 4.55 20.35 -54.54
C ASP A 495 3.03 20.54 -54.72
N ASP A 496 2.33 19.44 -55.06
CA ASP A 496 0.88 19.39 -55.13
C ASP A 496 0.28 19.34 -53.72
N LEU A 497 -0.56 20.33 -53.40
CA LEU A 497 -1.15 20.48 -52.07
C LEU A 497 -2.12 19.36 -51.72
N ASP A 498 -2.86 18.83 -52.69
CA ASP A 498 -3.84 17.77 -52.47
C ASP A 498 -3.13 16.45 -52.19
N VAL A 499 -2.07 16.14 -52.95
CA VAL A 499 -1.21 14.98 -52.70
C VAL A 499 -0.52 15.08 -51.35
N ARG A 500 -0.01 16.27 -50.99
CA ARG A 500 0.62 16.50 -49.68
C ARG A 500 -0.36 16.28 -48.53
N HIS A 501 -1.59 16.82 -48.61
CA HIS A 501 -2.61 16.58 -47.59
C HIS A 501 -3.01 15.10 -47.50
N ASN A 502 -3.10 14.41 -48.65
CA ASN A 502 -3.39 12.97 -48.68
C ASN A 502 -2.29 12.14 -47.97
N ARG A 503 -1.01 12.46 -48.23
CA ARG A 503 0.14 11.84 -47.55
C ARG A 503 0.13 12.12 -46.04
N LEU A 504 -0.18 13.35 -45.63
CA LEU A 504 -0.33 13.70 -44.21
C LEU A 504 -1.49 12.94 -43.54
N ALA A 505 -2.62 12.77 -44.23
CA ALA A 505 -3.74 11.97 -43.75
C ALA A 505 -3.34 10.49 -43.55
N LEU A 506 -2.63 9.89 -44.50
CA LEU A 506 -2.10 8.53 -44.39
C LEU A 506 -1.18 8.37 -43.16
N LEU A 507 -0.30 9.35 -42.93
CA LEU A 507 0.59 9.37 -41.77
C LEU A 507 -0.17 9.56 -40.44
N ASN A 508 -1.16 10.46 -40.39
CA ASN A 508 -2.01 10.65 -39.22
C ASN A 508 -2.76 9.37 -38.85
N GLN A 509 -3.38 8.70 -39.83
CA GLN A 509 -4.09 7.46 -39.58
C GLN A 509 -3.16 6.32 -39.13
N THR A 510 -1.96 6.23 -39.73
CA THR A 510 -0.94 5.27 -39.29
C THR A 510 -0.53 5.51 -37.83
N ARG A 511 -0.21 6.76 -37.47
CA ARG A 511 0.14 7.11 -36.08
C ARG A 511 -1.02 6.88 -35.11
N ALA A 512 -2.26 7.14 -35.53
CA ALA A 512 -3.44 6.98 -34.68
C ALA A 512 -3.63 5.53 -34.20
N LEU A 513 -3.23 4.53 -35.00
CA LEU A 513 -3.28 3.13 -34.56
C LEU A 513 -2.36 2.85 -33.38
N PHE A 514 -1.14 3.39 -33.40
CA PHE A 514 -0.19 3.25 -32.29
C PHE A 514 -0.65 4.04 -31.06
N ILE A 515 -1.07 5.29 -31.25
CA ILE A 515 -1.61 6.16 -30.18
C ILE A 515 -2.85 5.55 -29.51
N GLY A 516 -3.58 4.68 -30.22
CA GLY A 516 -4.65 3.88 -29.63
C GLY A 516 -4.21 3.03 -28.44
N VAL A 517 -2.93 2.66 -28.36
CA VAL A 517 -2.30 1.89 -27.26
C VAL A 517 -1.34 2.75 -26.44
N ALA A 518 -0.32 3.34 -27.09
CA ALA A 518 0.73 4.13 -26.47
C ALA A 518 1.45 5.00 -27.53
N ASP A 519 2.05 6.12 -27.13
CA ASP A 519 2.96 6.87 -28.00
C ASP A 519 4.34 6.20 -28.02
N ILE A 520 4.50 5.21 -28.89
CA ILE A 520 5.76 4.45 -29.01
C ILE A 520 6.95 5.30 -29.47
N SER A 521 6.73 6.55 -29.90
CA SER A 521 7.84 7.47 -30.21
C SER A 521 8.61 7.94 -28.98
N CYS A 522 8.06 7.72 -27.77
CA CYS A 522 8.70 7.98 -26.49
C CYS A 522 9.73 6.91 -26.09
N LEU A 523 9.70 5.73 -26.72
CA LEU A 523 10.64 4.65 -26.43
C LEU A 523 12.06 5.06 -26.84
N GLN A 524 13.02 4.84 -25.93
CA GLN A 524 14.44 5.10 -26.17
C GLN A 524 15.13 3.82 -26.66
N GLU A 525 16.25 3.99 -27.38
CA GLU A 525 17.15 2.89 -27.78
C GLU A 525 17.70 2.14 -26.55
#